data_AF-A0A931QIU7-F1
#
_entry.id   AF-A0A931QIU7-F1
#
_cell.length_a   1.000
_cell.length_b   1.000
_cell.length_c   1.000
_cell.angle_alpha   90.00
_cell.angle_beta   90.00
_cell.angle_gamma   90.00
#
_symmetry.space_group_name_H-M   'P 1'
#
loop_
_entity.id
_entity.type
_entity.pdbx_description
1 polymer ?
#
loop_
_entity_poly.entity_id
_entity_poly.type
_entity_poly.pdbx_seq_one_letter_code
_entity_poly.pdbx_strand_id
1 'polypeptide(L)'
;MDRPRAAGTPLPAMSYVILGIALFGGLIYLLRPVLTPFVLAFILAYVLNPLVDALERRRVPRIASVILLVFLAGVAVAAAALFLVPIVETEIRTALERGPVYIETVQTRVVPWIEETFSVRLPHTSQEWGAEISRRAGALSTDLAGTLGSAAAAMFSGILSLVLGLVGFLVVPVVAVYLLKDFNRIGRGFLRFLPERVRPAAIARVQEINYVLSGFVRGQLLVCLILSVLYSAGFL
;
A
#
# COMPACT_ATOMS: atom_id res chain seq x y z
N MET A 1 -68.12 -12.70 -17.07
CA MET A 1 -67.25 -12.05 -18.09
C MET A 1 -66.13 -11.34 -17.34
N ASP A 2 -65.10 -12.08 -16.97
CA ASP A 2 -63.93 -11.56 -16.25
C ASP A 2 -62.87 -11.09 -17.23
N ARG A 3 -62.44 -9.83 -17.12
CA ARG A 3 -61.28 -9.29 -17.84
C ARG A 3 -60.07 -9.25 -16.90
N PRO A 4 -58.93 -9.85 -17.27
CA PRO A 4 -57.74 -9.86 -16.42
C PRO A 4 -57.09 -8.47 -16.38
N ARG A 5 -56.78 -8.01 -15.16
CA ARG A 5 -55.94 -6.83 -14.92
C ARG A 5 -54.52 -7.17 -15.36
N ALA A 6 -54.07 -6.57 -16.45
CA ALA A 6 -52.68 -6.62 -16.89
C ALA A 6 -51.79 -5.95 -15.82
N ALA A 7 -51.05 -6.77 -15.08
CA ALA A 7 -49.93 -6.32 -14.28
C ALA A 7 -48.82 -5.88 -15.24
N GLY A 8 -48.80 -4.59 -15.58
CA GLY A 8 -47.70 -3.97 -16.30
C GLY A 8 -46.45 -4.04 -15.43
N THR A 9 -45.54 -4.95 -15.76
CA THR A 9 -44.23 -5.08 -15.13
C THR A 9 -43.42 -3.79 -15.37
N PRO A 10 -42.70 -3.26 -14.36
CA PRO A 10 -41.89 -2.04 -14.50
C PRO A 10 -40.55 -2.36 -15.21
N LEU A 11 -40.63 -2.87 -16.44
CA LEU A 11 -39.47 -3.24 -17.25
C LEU A 11 -38.56 -2.06 -17.68
N PRO A 12 -39.04 -0.82 -17.92
CA PRO A 12 -38.14 0.25 -18.37
C PRO A 12 -37.32 0.86 -17.23
N ALA A 13 -37.83 0.88 -15.99
CA ALA A 13 -37.07 1.45 -14.86
C ALA A 13 -35.82 0.62 -14.53
N MET A 14 -35.92 -0.70 -14.65
CA MET A 14 -34.84 -1.62 -14.32
C MET A 14 -33.72 -1.59 -15.38
N SER A 15 -34.05 -1.36 -16.66
CA SER A 15 -33.04 -1.21 -17.72
C SER A 15 -32.22 0.09 -17.59
N TYR A 16 -32.85 1.21 -17.20
CA TYR A 16 -32.11 2.45 -16.94
C TYR A 16 -31.17 2.33 -15.74
N VAL A 17 -31.57 1.60 -14.69
CA VAL A 17 -30.70 1.34 -13.52
C VAL A 17 -29.50 0.48 -13.90
N ILE A 18 -29.70 -0.59 -14.68
CA ILE A 18 -28.61 -1.44 -15.16
C ILE A 18 -27.66 -0.67 -16.09
N LEU A 19 -28.21 0.14 -17.00
CA LEU A 19 -27.41 1.00 -17.87
C LEU A 19 -26.60 2.02 -17.07
N GLY A 20 -27.21 2.63 -16.05
CA GLY A 20 -26.54 3.56 -15.14
C GLY A 20 -25.40 2.90 -14.37
N ILE A 21 -25.61 1.69 -13.83
CA ILE A 21 -24.57 0.93 -13.13
C ILE A 21 -23.44 0.53 -14.10
N ALA A 22 -23.76 0.09 -15.32
CA ALA A 22 -22.77 -0.28 -16.33
C ALA A 22 -21.94 0.93 -16.78
N LEU A 23 -22.57 2.08 -17.01
CA LEU A 23 -21.88 3.33 -17.35
C LEU A 23 -20.99 3.81 -16.20
N PHE A 24 -21.50 3.76 -14.97
CA PHE A 24 -20.74 4.13 -13.78
C PHE A 24 -19.55 3.18 -13.54
N GLY A 25 -19.75 1.87 -13.70
CA GLY A 25 -18.69 0.87 -13.62
C GLY A 25 -17.64 1.04 -14.70
N GLY A 26 -18.06 1.32 -15.95
CA GLY A 26 -17.15 1.63 -17.05
C GLY A 26 -16.34 2.90 -16.81
N LEU A 27 -16.96 3.94 -16.25
CA LEU A 27 -16.27 5.16 -15.85
C LEU A 27 -15.23 4.90 -14.75
N ILE A 28 -15.58 4.14 -13.71
CA ILE A 28 -14.64 3.75 -12.65
C ILE A 28 -13.47 2.93 -13.23
N TYR A 29 -13.74 2.01 -14.15
CA TYR A 29 -12.70 1.21 -14.79
C TYR A 29 -11.72 2.09 -15.57
N LEU A 30 -12.22 3.08 -16.30
CA LEU A 30 -11.41 4.04 -17.05
C LEU A 30 -10.60 4.97 -16.12
N LEU A 31 -11.19 5.38 -14.99
CA LEU A 31 -10.57 6.28 -14.01
C LEU A 31 -9.70 5.56 -12.97
N ARG A 32 -9.65 4.22 -12.94
CA ARG A 32 -8.90 3.42 -11.95
C ARG A 32 -7.46 3.92 -11.70
N PRO A 33 -6.65 4.26 -12.73
CA PRO A 33 -5.29 4.75 -12.52
C PRO A 33 -5.23 6.09 -11.77
N VAL A 34 -6.22 6.96 -11.96
CA VAL A 34 -6.31 8.28 -11.30
C VAL A 34 -6.96 8.19 -9.93
N LEU A 35 -7.88 7.23 -9.75
CA LEU A 35 -8.52 6.93 -8.45
C LEU A 35 -7.51 6.48 -7.41
N THR A 36 -6.50 5.71 -7.79
CA THR A 36 -5.50 5.14 -6.86
C THR A 36 -4.76 6.24 -6.06
N PRO A 37 -4.08 7.23 -6.68
CA PRO A 37 -3.44 8.31 -5.93
C PRO A 37 -4.44 9.20 -5.18
N PHE A 38 -5.67 9.35 -5.68
CA PHE A 38 -6.73 10.10 -4.99
C PHE A 38 -7.18 9.42 -3.70
N VAL A 39 -7.40 8.10 -3.72
CA VAL A 39 -7.77 7.31 -2.54
C VAL A 39 -6.64 7.32 -1.52
N LEU A 40 -5.40 7.15 -1.97
CA LEU A 40 -4.21 7.28 -1.11
C LEU A 40 -4.13 8.67 -0.47
N ALA A 41 -4.30 9.73 -1.25
CA ALA A 41 -4.30 11.10 -0.74
C ALA A 41 -5.45 11.34 0.25
N PHE A 42 -6.61 10.75 0.01
CA PHE A 42 -7.77 10.84 0.91
C PHE A 42 -7.52 10.13 2.24
N ILE A 43 -6.96 8.91 2.21
CA ILE A 43 -6.55 8.18 3.41
C ILE A 43 -5.52 8.99 4.19
N LEU A 44 -4.49 9.49 3.50
CA LEU A 44 -3.45 10.31 4.10
C LEU A 44 -4.06 11.56 4.73
N ALA A 45 -4.93 12.27 4.02
CA ALA A 45 -5.60 13.46 4.52
C ALA A 45 -6.47 13.15 5.76
N TYR A 46 -7.20 12.04 5.76
CA TYR A 46 -8.02 11.63 6.91
C TYR A 46 -7.15 11.37 8.16
N VAL A 47 -6.02 10.69 7.99
CA VAL A 47 -5.08 10.40 9.09
C VAL A 47 -4.38 11.67 9.59
N LEU A 48 -4.01 12.59 8.69
CA LEU A 48 -3.32 13.83 9.05
C LEU A 48 -4.27 14.92 9.58
N ASN A 49 -5.57 14.87 9.27
CA ASN A 49 -6.54 15.88 9.70
C ASN A 49 -6.59 16.09 11.23
N PRO A 50 -6.65 15.06 12.10
CA PRO A 50 -6.63 15.28 13.55
C PRO A 50 -5.35 15.97 14.03
N LEU A 51 -4.20 15.72 13.37
CA LEU A 51 -2.95 16.42 13.67
C LEU A 51 -3.04 17.89 13.25
N VAL A 52 -3.57 18.18 12.05
CA VAL A 52 -3.81 19.57 11.60
C VAL A 52 -4.73 20.31 12.57
N ASP A 53 -5.84 19.70 12.97
CA ASP A 53 -6.80 20.29 13.91
C ASP A 53 -6.17 20.51 15.30
N ALA A 54 -5.21 19.68 15.70
CA ALA A 54 -4.44 19.86 16.94
C ALA A 54 -3.45 21.03 16.85
N LEU A 55 -2.79 21.21 15.70
CA LEU A 55 -1.92 22.36 15.44
C LEU A 55 -2.70 23.68 15.31
N GLU A 56 -3.87 23.65 14.67
CA GLU A 56 -4.76 24.81 14.53
C GLU A 56 -5.25 25.30 15.90
N ARG A 57 -5.57 24.38 16.82
CA ARG A 57 -5.88 24.71 18.23
C ARG A 57 -4.72 25.39 18.97
N ARG A 58 -3.48 25.25 18.50
CA ARG A 58 -2.29 25.95 19.03
C ARG A 58 -2.00 27.28 18.31
N ARG A 59 -2.97 27.83 17.57
CA ARG A 59 -2.88 29.08 16.79
C ARG A 59 -1.94 29.01 15.56
N VAL A 60 -1.60 27.82 15.07
CA VAL A 60 -0.88 27.67 13.79
C VAL A 60 -1.89 27.81 12.64
N PRO A 61 -1.66 28.65 11.61
CA PRO A 61 -2.59 28.78 10.49
C PRO A 61 -2.70 27.45 9.74
N ARG A 62 -3.93 27.04 9.43
CA ARG A 62 -4.24 25.71 8.86
C ARG A 62 -3.39 25.35 7.64
N ILE A 63 -3.13 26.31 6.75
CA ILE A 63 -2.29 26.10 5.55
C ILE A 63 -0.85 25.74 5.94
N ALA A 64 -0.28 26.40 6.95
CA ALA A 64 1.08 26.09 7.42
C ALA A 64 1.14 24.68 8.04
N SER A 65 0.14 24.30 8.84
CA SER A 65 0.04 22.95 9.41
C SER A 65 -0.04 21.88 8.33
N VAL A 66 -0.83 22.12 7.28
CA VAL A 66 -0.99 21.21 6.13
C VAL A 66 0.33 21.04 5.38
N ILE A 67 1.00 22.15 5.00
CA ILE A 67 2.27 22.10 4.27
C ILE A 67 3.33 21.39 5.10
N LEU A 68 3.46 21.73 6.38
CA LEU A 68 4.44 21.14 7.29
C LEU A 68 4.23 19.63 7.45
N LEU A 69 3.00 19.18 7.69
CA LEU A 69 2.71 17.76 7.92
C LEU A 69 2.87 16.92 6.65
N VAL A 70 2.46 17.44 5.49
CA VAL A 70 2.66 16.73 4.22
C VAL A 70 4.16 16.67 3.86
N PHE A 71 4.91 17.75 4.09
CA PHE A 71 6.36 17.75 3.92
C PHE A 71 7.03 16.73 4.84
N LEU A 72 6.68 16.72 6.14
CA LEU A 72 7.25 15.79 7.10
C LEU A 72 6.89 14.33 6.77
N ALA A 73 5.66 14.05 6.35
CA ALA A 73 5.24 12.73 5.90
C ALA A 73 6.02 12.29 4.64
N GLY A 74 6.22 13.19 3.68
CA GLY A 74 7.03 12.94 2.49
C GLY A 74 8.49 12.62 2.84
N VAL A 75 9.09 13.40 3.74
CA VAL A 75 10.46 13.15 4.24
C VAL A 75 10.54 11.81 4.98
N ALA A 76 9.56 11.48 5.82
CA ALA A 76 9.53 10.20 6.54
C ALA A 76 9.45 9.00 5.59
N VAL A 77 8.61 9.08 4.55
CA VAL A 77 8.52 8.03 3.51
C VAL A 77 9.81 7.95 2.70
N ALA A 78 10.41 9.08 2.32
CA ALA A 78 11.68 9.10 1.59
C ALA A 78 12.82 8.52 2.44
N ALA A 79 12.92 8.89 3.71
CA ALA A 79 13.89 8.33 4.64
C ALA A 79 13.66 6.82 4.82
N ALA A 80 12.41 6.39 5.04
CA ALA A 80 12.08 4.97 5.13
C ALA A 80 12.52 4.22 3.87
N ALA A 81 12.26 4.75 2.66
CA ALA A 81 12.73 4.13 1.43
C ALA A 81 14.27 4.05 1.37
N LEU A 82 14.97 5.14 1.71
CA LEU A 82 16.43 5.19 1.71
C LEU A 82 17.08 4.20 2.69
N PHE A 83 16.45 3.90 3.83
CA PHE A 83 16.95 2.90 4.78
C PHE A 83 16.47 1.48 4.46
N LEU A 84 15.22 1.31 4.05
CA LEU A 84 14.60 0.00 3.83
C LEU A 84 15.13 -0.67 2.56
N VAL A 85 15.34 0.09 1.48
CA VAL A 85 15.87 -0.43 0.21
C VAL A 85 17.24 -1.10 0.38
N PRO A 86 18.28 -0.45 0.97
CA PRO A 86 19.57 -1.10 1.13
C PRO A 86 19.53 -2.26 2.11
N ILE A 87 18.71 -2.21 3.17
CA ILE A 87 18.53 -3.34 4.10
C ILE A 87 17.99 -4.55 3.34
N VAL A 88 16.91 -4.36 2.57
CA VAL A 88 16.33 -5.44 1.76
C VAL A 88 17.31 -5.94 0.71
N GLU A 89 18.10 -5.06 0.08
CA GLU A 89 19.15 -5.47 -0.85
C GLU A 89 20.21 -6.34 -0.16
N THR A 90 20.70 -5.93 1.02
CA THR A 90 21.68 -6.71 1.77
C THR A 90 21.14 -8.05 2.23
N GLU A 91 19.87 -8.12 2.63
CA GLU A 91 19.21 -9.37 3.03
C GLU A 91 19.03 -10.31 1.83
N ILE A 92 18.65 -9.79 0.66
CA ILE A 92 18.55 -10.58 -0.57
C ILE A 92 19.93 -11.08 -1.00
N ARG A 93 20.96 -10.23 -0.98
CA ARG A 93 22.34 -10.65 -1.29
C ARG A 93 22.84 -11.72 -0.32
N THR A 94 22.61 -11.52 0.98
CA THR A 94 22.99 -12.49 2.02
C THR A 94 22.23 -13.81 1.87
N ALA A 95 20.94 -13.77 1.50
CA ALA A 95 20.15 -14.96 1.21
C ALA A 95 20.63 -15.69 -0.05
N LEU A 96 21.07 -14.97 -1.09
CA LEU A 96 21.66 -15.54 -2.30
C LEU A 96 23.05 -16.13 -2.03
N GLU A 97 23.87 -15.49 -1.19
CA GLU A 97 25.22 -15.95 -0.83
C GLU A 97 25.20 -17.12 0.15
N ARG A 98 24.28 -17.13 1.13
CA ARG A 98 24.12 -18.23 2.11
C ARG A 98 23.19 -19.33 1.63
N GLY A 99 22.37 -19.09 0.61
CA GLY A 99 21.52 -20.08 -0.04
C GLY A 99 22.24 -21.40 -0.38
N PRO A 100 23.39 -21.38 -1.08
CA PRO A 100 24.15 -22.61 -1.36
C PRO A 100 24.68 -23.30 -0.10
N VAL A 101 25.05 -22.55 0.94
CA VAL A 101 25.52 -23.10 2.23
C VAL A 101 24.39 -23.79 3.01
N TYR A 102 23.16 -23.27 2.92
CA TYR A 102 21.98 -23.95 3.48
C TYR A 102 21.67 -25.25 2.75
N ILE A 103 21.82 -25.28 1.42
CA ILE A 103 21.66 -26.51 0.63
C ILE A 103 22.73 -27.54 1.01
N GLU A 104 23.98 -27.11 1.19
CA GLU A 104 25.07 -27.98 1.63
C GLU A 104 24.85 -28.52 3.05
N THR A 105 24.36 -27.70 3.98
CA THR A 105 24.05 -28.13 5.36
C THR A 105 22.90 -29.13 5.40
N VAL A 106 21.87 -28.94 4.56
CA VAL A 106 20.76 -29.89 4.41
C VAL A 106 21.29 -31.22 3.86
N GLN A 107 22.17 -31.20 2.86
CA GLN A 107 22.73 -32.43 2.28
C GLN A 107 23.73 -33.16 3.20
N THR A 108 24.52 -32.44 4.00
CA THR A 108 25.58 -33.03 4.84
C THR A 108 25.16 -33.40 6.26
N ARG A 109 24.10 -32.78 6.80
CA ARG A 109 23.61 -33.10 8.16
C ARG A 109 22.18 -33.64 8.19
N VAL A 110 21.28 -33.09 7.39
CA VAL A 110 19.85 -33.40 7.49
C VAL A 110 19.47 -34.65 6.68
N VAL A 111 19.99 -34.79 5.46
CA VAL A 111 19.81 -35.98 4.62
C VAL A 111 20.35 -37.25 5.28
N PRO A 112 21.60 -37.32 5.79
CA PRO A 112 22.10 -38.53 6.45
C PRO A 112 21.33 -38.86 7.73
N TRP A 113 20.91 -37.85 8.52
CA TRP A 113 20.08 -38.08 9.72
C TRP A 113 18.69 -38.64 9.37
N ILE A 114 18.08 -38.17 8.28
CA ILE A 114 16.79 -38.68 7.77
C ILE A 114 16.96 -40.10 7.22
N GLU A 115 18.04 -40.39 6.53
CA GLU A 115 18.31 -41.72 5.97
C GLU A 115 18.58 -42.76 7.05
N GLU A 116 19.32 -42.36 8.09
CA GLU A 116 19.59 -43.19 9.26
C GLU A 116 18.31 -43.43 10.11
N THR A 117 17.43 -42.43 10.19
CA THR A 117 16.20 -42.51 11.00
C THR A 117 15.03 -43.18 10.26
N PHE A 118 14.85 -42.93 8.96
CA PHE A 118 13.68 -43.34 8.19
C PHE A 118 13.97 -44.38 7.08
N SER A 119 15.23 -44.76 6.85
CA SER A 119 15.63 -45.79 5.85
C SER A 119 15.12 -45.53 4.42
N VAL A 120 14.82 -44.27 4.07
CA VAL A 120 14.41 -43.85 2.73
C VAL A 120 15.61 -43.19 2.05
N ARG A 121 16.15 -43.79 0.97
CA ARG A 121 17.26 -43.19 0.21
C ARG A 121 16.77 -41.98 -0.58
N LEU A 122 17.30 -40.80 -0.31
CA LEU A 122 17.08 -39.62 -1.13
C LEU A 122 18.16 -39.50 -2.22
N PRO A 123 17.84 -39.03 -3.44
CA PRO A 123 18.85 -38.84 -4.48
C PRO A 123 19.90 -37.79 -4.05
N HIS A 124 21.18 -38.19 -4.00
CA HIS A 124 22.26 -37.47 -3.29
C HIS A 124 23.10 -36.49 -4.13
N THR A 125 22.75 -36.18 -5.38
CA THR A 125 23.71 -35.50 -6.26
C THR A 125 23.63 -33.97 -6.15
N SER A 126 24.48 -33.40 -5.29
CA SER A 126 24.80 -31.96 -5.19
C SER A 126 25.19 -31.32 -6.54
N GLN A 127 25.75 -32.11 -7.45
CA GLN A 127 26.17 -31.69 -8.79
C GLN A 127 25.01 -31.30 -9.72
N GLU A 128 23.85 -31.95 -9.62
CA GLU A 128 22.68 -31.64 -10.47
C GLU A 128 21.99 -30.35 -10.00
N TRP A 129 21.90 -30.15 -8.68
CA TRP A 129 21.34 -28.93 -8.09
C TRP A 129 22.26 -27.73 -8.28
N GLY A 130 23.57 -27.89 -8.05
CA GLY A 130 24.55 -26.84 -8.27
C GLY A 130 24.64 -26.44 -9.75
N ALA A 131 24.62 -27.40 -10.67
CA ALA A 131 24.64 -27.14 -12.11
C ALA A 131 23.33 -26.50 -12.59
N GLU A 132 22.16 -26.89 -12.07
CA GLU A 132 20.88 -26.27 -12.44
C GLU A 132 20.77 -24.82 -11.91
N ILE A 133 21.27 -24.54 -10.69
CA ILE A 133 21.31 -23.19 -10.12
C ILE A 133 22.29 -22.30 -10.87
N SER A 134 23.51 -22.78 -11.16
CA SER A 134 24.51 -22.02 -11.93
C SER A 134 24.14 -21.88 -13.41
N ARG A 135 23.41 -22.84 -13.99
CA ARG A 135 22.82 -22.72 -15.34
C ARG A 135 21.64 -21.74 -15.38
N ARG A 136 20.82 -21.66 -14.33
CA ARG A 136 19.73 -20.66 -14.22
C ARG A 136 20.25 -19.26 -13.91
N ALA A 137 21.28 -19.12 -13.07
CA ALA A 137 22.00 -17.87 -12.84
C ALA A 137 22.80 -17.42 -14.09
N GLY A 138 23.38 -18.38 -14.81
CA GLY A 138 24.02 -18.20 -16.11
C GLY A 138 23.03 -17.81 -17.21
N ALA A 139 21.85 -18.40 -17.24
CA ALA A 139 20.78 -18.03 -18.17
C ALA A 139 20.25 -16.63 -17.88
N LEU A 140 20.05 -16.25 -16.61
CA LEU A 140 19.73 -14.87 -16.21
C LEU A 140 20.80 -13.85 -16.64
N SER A 141 22.06 -14.28 -16.79
CA SER A 141 23.18 -13.42 -17.18
C SER A 141 23.56 -13.49 -18.67
N THR A 142 23.07 -14.48 -19.41
CA THR A 142 23.27 -14.58 -20.87
C THR A 142 22.07 -14.00 -21.61
N ASP A 143 20.90 -13.99 -20.98
CA ASP A 143 19.73 -13.17 -21.34
C ASP A 143 19.95 -11.66 -21.00
N LEU A 144 21.17 -11.29 -20.57
CA LEU A 144 21.73 -9.91 -20.51
C LEU A 144 22.48 -9.50 -21.81
N ALA A 145 22.74 -10.43 -22.74
CA ALA A 145 23.37 -10.12 -24.04
C ALA A 145 22.37 -9.84 -25.17
N GLY A 146 21.15 -10.40 -25.13
CA GLY A 146 20.00 -10.00 -25.97
C GLY A 146 19.43 -8.62 -25.60
N THR A 147 20.09 -7.96 -24.66
CA THR A 147 19.53 -6.98 -23.71
C THR A 147 20.15 -5.63 -23.94
N LEU A 148 21.06 -5.48 -24.89
CA LEU A 148 21.45 -4.14 -25.35
C LEU A 148 20.30 -3.47 -26.12
N GLY A 149 19.46 -4.25 -26.81
CA GLY A 149 18.22 -3.76 -27.44
C GLY A 149 17.07 -3.59 -26.44
N SER A 150 16.88 -4.55 -25.53
CA SER A 150 15.80 -4.48 -24.53
C SER A 150 16.15 -3.68 -23.28
N ALA A 151 17.43 -3.41 -22.96
CA ALA A 151 17.83 -2.46 -21.93
C ALA A 151 17.67 -1.02 -22.42
N ALA A 152 17.86 -0.71 -23.70
CA ALA A 152 17.46 0.59 -24.22
C ALA A 152 15.94 0.80 -24.08
N ALA A 153 15.14 -0.23 -24.38
CA ALA A 153 13.69 -0.22 -24.17
C ALA A 153 13.27 -0.26 -22.68
N ALA A 154 14.01 -0.97 -21.82
CA ALA A 154 13.75 -1.08 -20.38
C ALA A 154 14.28 0.13 -19.58
N MET A 155 15.31 0.81 -20.08
CA MET A 155 15.72 2.12 -19.58
C MET A 155 14.71 3.16 -20.03
N PHE A 156 14.24 3.14 -21.28
CA PHE A 156 13.18 4.06 -21.72
C PHE A 156 11.85 3.80 -21.01
N SER A 157 11.45 2.53 -20.84
CA SER A 157 10.24 2.17 -20.08
C SER A 157 10.42 2.33 -18.58
N GLY A 158 11.63 2.15 -18.06
CA GLY A 158 12.00 2.35 -16.66
C GLY A 158 12.05 3.83 -16.30
N ILE A 159 12.57 4.69 -17.19
CA ILE A 159 12.50 6.15 -17.08
C ILE A 159 11.07 6.63 -17.23
N LEU A 160 10.30 6.11 -18.20
CA LEU A 160 8.88 6.45 -18.35
C LEU A 160 8.06 5.99 -17.14
N SER A 161 8.34 4.82 -16.59
CA SER A 161 7.68 4.30 -15.38
C SER A 161 8.13 5.02 -14.13
N LEU A 162 9.40 5.45 -14.05
CA LEU A 162 9.88 6.35 -13.00
C LEU A 162 9.23 7.71 -13.10
N VAL A 163 9.11 8.30 -14.29
CA VAL A 163 8.44 9.59 -14.50
C VAL A 163 6.95 9.48 -14.18
N LEU A 164 6.25 8.45 -14.67
CA LEU A 164 4.83 8.20 -14.34
C LEU A 164 4.65 7.88 -12.86
N GLY A 165 5.56 7.12 -12.25
CA GLY A 165 5.60 6.82 -10.83
C GLY A 165 5.89 8.04 -9.98
N LEU A 166 6.78 8.93 -10.44
CA LEU A 166 7.14 10.19 -9.79
C LEU A 166 6.00 11.20 -9.92
N VAL A 167 5.32 11.26 -11.06
CA VAL A 167 4.09 12.04 -11.25
C VAL A 167 3.01 11.50 -10.32
N GLY A 168 2.79 10.18 -10.25
CA GLY A 168 1.86 9.57 -9.30
C GLY A 168 2.20 9.87 -7.85
N PHE A 169 3.49 9.76 -7.51
CA PHE A 169 4.03 10.07 -6.18
C PHE A 169 3.90 11.55 -5.83
N LEU A 170 4.03 12.47 -6.79
CA LEU A 170 3.89 13.91 -6.58
C LEU A 170 2.42 14.33 -6.50
N VAL A 171 1.54 13.66 -7.25
CA VAL A 171 0.09 13.92 -7.23
C VAL A 171 -0.50 13.63 -5.85
N VAL A 172 -0.09 12.56 -5.17
CA VAL A 172 -0.58 12.20 -3.83
C VAL A 172 -0.44 13.33 -2.81
N PRO A 173 0.76 13.90 -2.53
CA PRO A 173 0.93 14.98 -1.57
C PRO A 173 0.24 16.27 -2.03
N VAL A 174 0.23 16.59 -3.33
CA VAL A 174 -0.51 17.78 -3.82
C VAL A 174 -2.00 17.66 -3.57
N VAL A 175 -2.60 16.51 -3.92
CA VAL A 175 -4.02 16.24 -3.67
C VAL A 175 -4.30 16.18 -2.17
N ALA A 176 -3.41 15.59 -1.37
CA ALA A 176 -3.55 15.54 0.09
C ALA A 176 -3.56 16.95 0.69
N VAL A 177 -2.66 17.86 0.26
CA VAL A 177 -2.67 19.27 0.70
C VAL A 177 -4.02 19.92 0.39
N TYR A 178 -4.55 19.70 -0.81
CA TYR A 178 -5.82 20.28 -1.24
C TYR A 178 -7.00 19.72 -0.42
N LEU A 179 -7.06 18.40 -0.26
CA LEU A 179 -8.07 17.71 0.56
C LEU A 179 -8.01 18.14 2.02
N LEU A 180 -6.81 18.31 2.58
CA LEU A 180 -6.61 18.69 3.98
C LEU A 180 -6.99 20.16 4.20
N LYS A 181 -6.61 21.04 3.27
CA LYS A 181 -7.03 22.46 3.27
C LYS A 181 -8.55 22.60 3.27
N ASP A 182 -9.27 21.83 2.47
CA ASP A 182 -10.73 21.96 2.34
C ASP A 182 -11.52 20.87 3.09
N PHE A 183 -10.87 20.06 3.94
CA PHE A 183 -11.46 18.89 4.61
C PHE A 183 -12.79 19.21 5.32
N ASN A 184 -12.82 20.28 6.13
CA ASN A 184 -14.03 20.73 6.83
C ASN A 184 -15.16 21.20 5.89
N ARG A 185 -14.81 21.76 4.72
CA ARG A 185 -15.78 22.16 3.69
C ARG A 185 -16.34 20.94 2.97
N ILE A 186 -15.48 19.97 2.64
CA ILE A 186 -15.85 18.70 2.00
C ILE A 186 -16.77 17.90 2.93
N GLY A 187 -16.44 17.77 4.21
CA GLY A 187 -17.27 17.08 5.20
C GLY A 187 -18.65 17.73 5.39
N ARG A 188 -18.71 19.07 5.44
CA ARG A 188 -19.99 19.81 5.48
C ARG A 188 -20.82 19.63 4.20
N GLY A 189 -20.17 19.54 3.05
CA GLY A 189 -20.81 19.18 1.78
C GLY A 189 -21.39 17.77 1.83
N PHE A 190 -20.64 16.81 2.36
CA PHE A 190 -21.09 15.42 2.51
C PHE A 190 -22.31 15.31 3.43
N LEU A 191 -22.33 16.07 4.53
CA LEU A 191 -23.48 16.17 5.42
C LEU A 191 -24.75 16.68 4.72
N ARG A 192 -24.64 17.45 3.62
CA ARG A 192 -25.79 17.92 2.84
C ARG A 192 -26.50 16.81 2.06
N PHE A 193 -25.77 15.77 1.66
CA PHE A 193 -26.35 14.59 1.00
C PHE A 193 -27.08 13.67 1.98
N LEU A 194 -26.83 13.80 3.29
CA LEU A 194 -27.56 13.07 4.31
C LEU A 194 -28.92 13.74 4.62
N PRO A 195 -30.02 12.97 4.72
CA PRO A 195 -31.29 13.45 5.23
C PRO A 195 -31.14 14.09 6.62
N GLU A 196 -31.81 15.21 6.89
CA GLU A 196 -31.67 15.95 8.16
C GLU A 196 -31.92 15.09 9.41
N ARG A 197 -32.79 14.09 9.30
CA ARG A 197 -33.11 13.15 10.38
C ARG A 197 -31.93 12.30 10.85
N VAL A 198 -30.99 11.96 9.96
CA VAL A 198 -29.85 11.08 10.28
C VAL A 198 -28.56 11.84 10.57
N ARG A 199 -28.50 13.15 10.27
CA ARG A 199 -27.32 13.99 10.54
C ARG A 199 -26.84 13.98 11.98
N PRO A 200 -27.69 14.17 13.01
CA PRO A 200 -27.23 14.16 14.39
C PRO A 200 -26.66 12.80 14.80
N ALA A 201 -27.27 11.70 14.35
CA ALA A 201 -26.77 10.35 14.60
C ALA A 201 -25.40 10.10 13.93
N ALA A 202 -25.22 10.55 12.68
CA ALA A 202 -23.95 10.43 11.97
C ALA A 202 -22.83 11.22 12.66
N ILE A 203 -23.12 12.46 13.09
CA ILE A 203 -22.14 13.31 13.80
C ILE A 203 -21.72 12.66 15.12
N ALA A 204 -22.68 12.14 15.90
CA ALA A 204 -22.39 11.46 17.16
C ALA A 204 -21.47 10.24 16.96
N ARG A 205 -21.73 9.41 15.93
CA ARG A 205 -20.87 8.25 15.61
C ARG A 205 -19.46 8.65 15.18
N VAL A 206 -19.31 9.71 14.39
CA VAL A 206 -17.99 10.23 14.00
C VAL A 206 -17.20 10.73 15.21
N GLN A 207 -17.86 11.38 16.17
CA GLN A 207 -17.22 11.83 17.40
C GLN A 207 -16.75 10.66 18.27
N GLU A 208 -17.55 9.60 18.38
CA GLU A 208 -17.20 8.37 19.10
C GLU A 208 -15.97 7.70 18.46
N ILE A 209 -15.94 7.58 17.12
CA ILE A 209 -14.78 7.07 16.38
C ILE A 209 -13.53 7.91 16.66
N ASN A 210 -13.63 9.24 16.60
CA ASN A 210 -12.50 10.13 16.87
C ASN A 210 -11.97 9.99 18.30
N TYR A 211 -12.85 9.79 19.29
CA TYR A 211 -12.45 9.56 20.67
C TYR A 211 -11.64 8.27 20.81
N VAL A 212 -12.14 7.15 20.27
CA VAL A 212 -11.45 5.86 20.29
C VAL A 212 -10.11 5.91 19.54
N LEU A 213 -10.10 6.54 18.36
CA LEU A 213 -8.89 6.70 17.55
C LEU A 213 -7.81 7.50 18.29
N SER A 214 -8.21 8.57 19.00
CA SER A 214 -7.28 9.35 19.82
C SER A 214 -6.68 8.55 20.98
N GLY A 215 -7.46 7.65 21.59
CA GLY A 215 -7.00 6.72 22.62
C GLY A 215 -6.00 5.70 22.05
N PHE A 216 -6.31 5.11 20.90
CA PHE A 216 -5.44 4.16 20.21
C PHE A 216 -4.08 4.78 19.85
N VAL A 217 -4.06 5.99 19.28
CA VAL A 217 -2.81 6.68 18.93
C VAL A 217 -1.94 6.93 20.17
N ARG A 218 -2.54 7.35 21.29
CA ARG A 218 -1.80 7.52 22.55
C ARG A 218 -1.23 6.20 23.05
N GLY A 219 -1.99 5.11 22.98
CA GLY A 219 -1.53 3.77 23.32
C GLY A 219 -0.35 3.33 22.45
N GLN A 220 -0.47 3.48 21.12
CA GLN A 220 0.58 3.10 20.18
C GLN A 220 1.86 3.92 20.37
N LEU A 221 1.76 5.23 20.63
CA LEU A 221 2.92 6.07 20.94
C LEU A 221 3.63 5.61 22.21
N LEU A 222 2.88 5.21 23.23
CA LEU A 222 3.43 4.68 24.49
C LEU A 222 4.16 3.35 24.25
N VAL A 223 3.56 2.46 23.46
CA VAL A 223 4.17 1.18 23.04
C VAL A 223 5.45 1.43 22.22
N CYS A 224 5.43 2.32 21.25
CA CYS A 224 6.61 2.71 20.47
C CYS A 224 7.71 3.31 21.35
N LEU A 225 7.37 4.14 22.33
CA LEU A 225 8.32 4.71 23.28
C LEU A 225 8.99 3.61 24.12
N ILE A 226 8.21 2.67 24.66
CA ILE A 226 8.72 1.55 25.46
C ILE A 226 9.64 0.67 24.60
N LEU A 227 9.22 0.30 23.38
CA LEU A 227 10.04 -0.47 22.43
C LEU A 227 11.33 0.26 22.07
N SER A 228 11.27 1.57 21.83
CA SER A 228 12.45 2.37 21.51
C SER A 228 13.47 2.37 22.66
N VAL A 229 13.01 2.48 23.91
CA VAL A 229 13.89 2.40 25.09
C VAL A 229 14.45 0.99 25.24
N LEU A 230 13.62 -0.05 25.13
CA LEU A 230 14.05 -1.44 25.24
C LEU A 230 15.07 -1.83 24.18
N TYR A 231 14.84 -1.46 22.92
CA TYR A 231 15.79 -1.74 21.84
C TYR A 231 17.07 -0.93 21.98
N SER A 232 16.99 0.34 22.38
CA SER A 232 18.20 1.13 22.63
C SER A 232 19.01 0.58 23.80
N ALA A 233 18.37 0.04 24.84
CA ALA A 233 19.06 -0.54 25.98
C ALA A 233 19.54 -1.98 25.73
N GLY A 234 18.85 -2.74 24.87
CA GLY A 234 19.22 -4.13 24.56
C GLY A 234 20.25 -4.28 23.44
N PHE A 235 20.47 -3.24 22.63
CA PHE A 235 21.48 -3.20 21.56
C PHE A 235 22.80 -2.52 22.00
N LEU A 236 22.85 -1.99 23.23
CA LEU A 236 24.03 -1.34 23.84
C LEU A 236 24.72 -2.33 24.79
#